data_AF-A0A6V7U011-F1
#
_entry.id   AF-A0A6V7U011-F1
#
_cell.length_a   1.000
_cell.length_b   1.000
_cell.length_c   1.000
_cell.angle_alpha   90.00
_cell.angle_beta   90.00
_cell.angle_gamma   90.00
#
_symmetry.space_group_name_H-M   'P 1'
#
loop_
_entity.id
_entity.type
_entity.pdbx_description
1 polymer ?
#
loop_
_entity_poly.entity_id
_entity_poly.type
_entity_poly.pdbx_seq_one_letter_code
_entity_poly.pdbx_strand_id
1 'polypeptide(L)'
;MVKFIGLKIQGIRSIGDSPQCINFLTPLTIIQGPNGTGKTTVIEALNYITTGALPAGKMPTFIHNNQIANKPRVDALVQLIFKDIKGNTCTATKRLNASVVRGVRKLTTKSDEFNLKIVDKFGNPKSLSSKIGDFNKEMLNLIGVPKAILEFVLFCHQEESNWPLSEPKELKQRFDAIFEVTKYVKALDAIKRNIKELNLQIQLIDKELPHLESNLRSRAELTMNYDTSRTTLKQNRVIIDNLLEEKKVVEAELVVTREKLEKAVEASHKFEVIKGKINTHQRYMEEFLTESNYPGTREQLLIAINDLSHSSEILEAEANRMSIVRNISTFAKKIADLKKEEEYYRERMIEYDSKQMVMKNREDEYLTFLNQLSEKYQIPLGPTFIDKLKAQADATMAKAAESTKLESARADELSDNIESLRIQLAEYKSESQSKRQEFYKLSQAICIAERDFKNAENASNAVVKLSQEIVKWETQLQSLGDFKLLDDIWDNLQEMQSALNVLRLDLMELGAGTSIDDAREMSTAVLERMNGKLENCL
;
A
#
# COMPACT_ATOMS: atom_id res chain seq x y z
N MET A 1 41.91 5.25 -3.25
CA MET A 1 42.11 5.83 -4.59
C MET A 1 42.36 4.70 -5.57
N VAL A 2 41.67 4.70 -6.70
CA VAL A 2 41.85 3.66 -7.73
C VAL A 2 43.22 3.79 -8.35
N LYS A 3 43.91 2.66 -8.53
CA LYS A 3 45.26 2.63 -9.09
C LYS A 3 45.42 1.41 -9.98
N PHE A 4 45.83 1.62 -11.22
CA PHE A 4 46.24 0.52 -12.09
C PHE A 4 47.64 0.07 -11.66
N ILE A 5 47.83 -1.24 -11.55
CA ILE A 5 49.08 -1.86 -11.08
C ILE A 5 49.81 -2.47 -12.27
N GLY A 6 49.12 -3.28 -13.07
CA GLY A 6 49.73 -3.89 -14.23
C GLY A 6 48.72 -4.40 -15.25
N LEU A 7 49.14 -4.43 -16.51
CA LEU A 7 48.37 -4.90 -17.65
C LEU A 7 49.14 -5.99 -18.36
N LYS A 8 48.50 -7.12 -18.61
CA LYS A 8 49.01 -8.23 -19.40
C LYS A 8 48.17 -8.37 -20.67
N ILE A 9 48.83 -8.34 -21.82
CA ILE A 9 48.22 -8.44 -23.14
C ILE A 9 48.87 -9.58 -23.92
N GLN A 10 48.06 -10.39 -24.61
CA GLN A 10 48.53 -11.47 -25.48
C GLN A 10 47.56 -11.62 -26.65
N GLY A 11 48.06 -11.87 -27.85
CA GLY A 11 47.23 -12.14 -29.03
C GLY A 11 46.35 -10.97 -29.48
N ILE A 12 46.76 -9.73 -29.24
CA ILE A 12 46.02 -8.51 -29.61
C ILE A 12 46.84 -7.69 -30.62
N ARG A 13 46.25 -7.42 -31.80
CA ARG A 13 46.87 -6.65 -32.89
C ARG A 13 48.32 -7.07 -33.20
N SER A 14 49.32 -6.21 -32.97
CA SER A 14 50.74 -6.51 -33.23
C SER A 14 51.39 -7.34 -32.12
N ILE A 15 50.71 -7.51 -30.97
CA ILE A 15 51.17 -8.34 -29.85
C ILE A 15 50.76 -9.79 -30.14
N GLY A 16 51.74 -10.60 -30.52
CA GLY A 16 51.54 -12.03 -30.84
C GLY A 16 51.31 -12.92 -29.62
N ASP A 17 51.70 -14.19 -29.72
CA ASP A 17 51.41 -15.20 -28.70
C ASP A 17 52.20 -15.05 -27.40
N SER A 18 53.31 -14.31 -27.42
CA SER A 18 54.10 -14.05 -26.21
C SER A 18 53.45 -12.94 -25.39
N PRO A 19 53.00 -13.22 -24.14
CA PRO A 19 52.32 -12.23 -23.32
C PRO A 19 53.28 -11.08 -22.96
N GLN A 20 52.82 -9.85 -23.18
CA GLN A 20 53.51 -8.63 -22.79
C GLN A 20 52.89 -8.08 -21.51
N CYS A 21 53.73 -7.70 -20.55
CA CYS A 21 53.30 -7.17 -19.26
C CYS A 21 53.82 -5.74 -19.08
N ILE A 22 52.94 -4.84 -18.65
CA ILE A 22 53.26 -3.42 -18.38
C ILE A 22 52.89 -3.16 -16.93
N ASN A 23 53.83 -2.63 -16.15
CA ASN A 23 53.56 -2.18 -14.79
C ASN A 23 53.35 -0.66 -14.80
N PHE A 24 52.25 -0.20 -14.22
CA PHE A 24 51.95 1.22 -14.14
C PHE A 24 52.59 1.83 -12.90
N LEU A 25 53.37 2.88 -13.13
CA LEU A 25 54.05 3.67 -12.12
C LEU A 25 53.18 4.84 -11.67
N THR A 26 53.47 5.37 -10.49
CA THR A 26 52.81 6.55 -9.93
C THR A 26 53.88 7.60 -9.65
N PRO A 27 53.69 8.88 -10.05
CA PRO A 27 52.50 9.43 -10.69
C PRO A 27 52.47 9.28 -12.22
N LEU A 28 53.61 8.99 -12.86
CA LEU A 28 53.77 9.02 -14.31
C LEU A 28 54.30 7.69 -14.86
N THR A 29 53.68 7.18 -15.92
CA THR A 29 54.18 6.04 -16.71
C THR A 29 54.45 6.51 -18.13
N ILE A 30 55.68 6.37 -18.62
CA ILE A 30 56.06 6.74 -19.98
C ILE A 30 56.16 5.48 -20.83
N ILE A 31 55.39 5.44 -21.93
CA ILE A 31 55.43 4.35 -22.91
C ILE A 31 55.98 4.91 -24.23
N GLN A 32 57.23 4.59 -24.55
CA GLN A 32 57.92 5.06 -25.75
C GLN A 32 58.30 3.89 -26.64
N GLY A 33 58.31 4.13 -27.96
CA GLY A 33 58.77 3.17 -28.96
C GLY A 33 58.48 3.68 -30.37
N PRO A 34 59.04 3.04 -31.41
CA PRO A 34 58.72 3.34 -32.81
C PRO A 34 57.22 3.24 -33.15
N ASN A 35 56.80 3.77 -34.29
CA ASN A 35 55.44 3.59 -34.79
C ASN A 35 55.16 2.11 -35.11
N GLY A 36 53.93 1.65 -34.86
CA GLY A 36 53.55 0.24 -35.05
C GLY A 36 53.94 -0.72 -33.91
N THR A 37 54.65 -0.27 -32.89
CA THR A 37 55.05 -1.10 -31.73
C THR A 37 53.91 -1.48 -30.78
N GLY A 38 52.68 -1.00 -31.02
CA GLY A 38 51.51 -1.34 -30.20
C GLY A 38 51.24 -0.38 -29.05
N LYS A 39 51.83 0.82 -29.03
CA LYS A 39 51.54 1.85 -27.99
C LYS A 39 50.04 2.16 -27.89
N THR A 40 49.39 2.43 -29.03
CA THR A 40 47.94 2.67 -29.09
C THR A 40 47.16 1.42 -28.64
N THR A 41 47.64 0.22 -28.98
CA THR A 41 47.05 -1.06 -28.57
C THR A 41 46.99 -1.25 -27.05
N VAL A 42 47.96 -0.71 -26.32
CA VAL A 42 47.94 -0.71 -24.84
C VAL A 42 46.74 0.08 -24.32
N ILE A 43 46.50 1.28 -24.85
CA ILE A 43 45.38 2.14 -24.44
C ILE A 43 44.04 1.53 -24.86
N GLU A 44 43.96 0.93 -26.05
CA GLU A 44 42.77 0.22 -26.50
C GLU A 44 42.46 -1.01 -25.63
N ALA A 45 43.48 -1.74 -25.19
CA ALA A 45 43.32 -2.85 -24.27
C ALA A 45 42.82 -2.39 -22.89
N LEU A 46 43.28 -1.22 -22.41
CA LEU A 46 42.75 -0.58 -21.19
C LEU A 46 41.29 -0.16 -21.34
N ASN A 47 40.91 0.46 -22.46
CA ASN A 47 39.51 0.78 -22.71
C ASN A 47 38.66 -0.50 -22.79
N TYR A 48 39.13 -1.51 -23.53
CA TYR A 48 38.42 -2.78 -23.71
C TYR A 48 38.21 -3.53 -22.39
N ILE A 49 39.22 -3.64 -21.52
CA ILE A 49 39.09 -4.35 -20.25
C ILE A 49 38.17 -3.60 -19.27
N THR A 50 38.16 -2.26 -19.30
CA THR A 50 37.40 -1.42 -18.36
C THR A 50 35.95 -1.16 -18.79
N THR A 51 35.71 -0.82 -20.06
CA THR A 51 34.38 -0.44 -20.58
C THR A 51 33.74 -1.51 -21.44
N GLY A 52 34.54 -2.43 -22.00
CA GLY A 52 34.10 -3.38 -23.02
C GLY A 52 33.99 -2.78 -24.42
N ALA A 53 34.30 -1.50 -24.62
CA ALA A 53 34.36 -0.87 -25.93
C ALA A 53 35.53 -1.46 -26.73
N LEU A 54 35.28 -1.77 -28.00
CA LEU A 54 36.32 -2.17 -28.94
C LEU A 54 36.84 -0.93 -29.67
N PRO A 55 38.12 -0.89 -30.05
CA PRO A 55 38.64 0.18 -30.89
C PRO A 55 37.96 0.17 -32.27
N ALA A 56 38.11 1.26 -33.03
CA ALA A 56 37.56 1.39 -34.38
C ALA A 56 37.91 0.16 -35.24
N GLY A 57 36.88 -0.60 -35.62
CA GLY A 57 37.01 -1.93 -36.22
C GLY A 57 36.22 -3.00 -35.46
N LYS A 58 35.75 -4.03 -36.17
CA LYS A 58 35.01 -5.15 -35.55
C LYS A 58 35.97 -6.02 -34.73
N MET A 59 35.46 -6.84 -33.80
CA MET A 59 36.23 -7.87 -33.04
C MET A 59 37.38 -8.57 -33.81
N PRO A 60 37.23 -8.95 -35.09
CA PRO A 60 38.30 -9.60 -35.85
C PRO A 60 39.56 -8.77 -36.10
N THR A 61 39.47 -7.43 -36.09
CA THR A 61 40.65 -6.55 -36.28
C THR A 61 41.40 -6.29 -34.98
N PHE A 62 40.80 -6.62 -33.83
CA PHE A 62 41.42 -6.46 -32.52
C PHE A 62 42.27 -7.68 -32.13
N ILE A 63 41.83 -8.89 -32.49
CA ILE A 63 42.58 -10.13 -32.25
C ILE A 63 43.73 -10.25 -33.26
N HIS A 64 44.88 -10.76 -32.80
CA HIS A 64 46.04 -10.99 -33.65
C HIS A 64 45.68 -11.93 -34.83
N ASN A 65 46.18 -11.60 -36.02
CA ASN A 65 45.74 -12.26 -37.25
C ASN A 65 46.24 -13.71 -37.34
N ASN A 66 45.31 -14.65 -37.50
CA ASN A 66 45.56 -16.08 -37.65
C ASN A 66 46.53 -16.44 -38.80
N GLN A 67 46.52 -15.68 -39.90
CA GLN A 67 47.41 -15.88 -41.04
C GLN A 67 48.86 -15.50 -40.69
N ILE A 68 49.03 -14.40 -39.96
CA ILE A 68 50.35 -13.93 -39.49
C ILE A 68 50.89 -14.89 -38.42
N ALA A 69 50.01 -15.36 -37.53
CA ALA A 69 50.34 -16.35 -36.51
C ALA A 69 50.59 -17.76 -37.07
N ASN A 70 50.23 -18.01 -38.33
CA ASN A 70 50.19 -19.32 -38.98
C ASN A 70 49.48 -20.41 -38.14
N LYS A 71 48.34 -20.04 -37.53
CA LYS A 71 47.56 -20.91 -36.64
C LYS A 71 46.08 -20.93 -37.01
N PRO A 72 45.40 -22.09 -36.94
CA PRO A 72 43.97 -22.18 -37.22
C PRO A 72 43.10 -21.44 -36.20
N ARG A 73 43.63 -21.27 -34.97
CA ARG A 73 43.02 -20.57 -33.85
C ARG A 73 44.07 -19.70 -33.15
N VAL A 74 43.73 -18.45 -32.88
CA VAL A 74 44.51 -17.52 -32.05
C VAL A 74 43.67 -17.19 -30.82
N ASP A 75 44.26 -17.34 -29.65
CA ASP A 75 43.66 -16.95 -28.38
C ASP A 75 44.28 -15.63 -27.92
N ALA A 76 43.42 -14.72 -27.48
CA ALA A 76 43.81 -13.41 -27.00
C ALA A 76 43.35 -13.19 -25.57
N LEU A 77 44.18 -12.48 -24.81
CA LEU A 77 44.01 -12.25 -23.39
C LEU A 77 44.32 -10.78 -23.08
N VAL A 78 43.40 -10.15 -22.36
CA VAL A 78 43.66 -8.86 -21.71
C VAL A 78 43.37 -9.03 -20.22
N GLN A 79 44.38 -8.80 -19.39
CA GLN A 79 44.28 -8.91 -17.95
C GLN A 79 44.79 -7.63 -17.29
N LEU A 80 43.94 -6.99 -16.49
CA LEU A 80 44.26 -5.77 -15.74
C LEU A 80 44.24 -6.05 -14.24
N ILE A 81 45.32 -5.69 -13.56
CA ILE A 81 45.44 -5.70 -12.11
C ILE A 81 45.33 -4.24 -11.64
N PHE A 82 44.40 -3.98 -10.73
CA PHE A 82 44.16 -2.64 -10.20
C PHE A 82 43.69 -2.68 -8.74
N LYS A 83 43.80 -1.56 -8.03
CA LYS A 83 43.15 -1.34 -6.74
C LYS A 83 41.81 -0.64 -6.94
N ASP A 84 40.75 -1.16 -6.35
CA ASP A 84 39.41 -0.56 -6.41
C ASP A 84 39.27 0.67 -5.50
N ILE A 85 38.09 1.31 -5.52
CA ILE A 85 37.76 2.44 -4.64
C ILE A 85 37.88 2.11 -3.13
N LYS A 86 37.69 0.85 -2.75
CA LYS A 86 37.76 0.36 -1.36
C LYS A 86 39.18 0.00 -0.95
N GLY A 87 40.12 -0.11 -1.89
CA GLY A 87 41.51 -0.49 -1.68
C GLY A 87 41.80 -1.99 -1.84
N ASN A 88 40.85 -2.76 -2.35
CA ASN A 88 40.99 -4.19 -2.65
C ASN A 88 41.78 -4.39 -3.93
N THR A 89 42.50 -5.51 -4.04
CA THR A 89 43.24 -5.85 -5.26
C THR A 89 42.36 -6.64 -6.20
N CYS A 90 42.06 -6.07 -7.35
CA CYS A 90 41.19 -6.64 -8.36
C CYS A 90 42.01 -7.11 -9.57
N THR A 91 41.70 -8.29 -10.08
CA THR A 91 42.26 -8.86 -11.31
C THR A 91 41.11 -9.12 -12.27
N ALA A 92 41.00 -8.26 -13.28
CA ALA A 92 40.04 -8.37 -14.36
C ALA A 92 40.67 -9.11 -15.54
N THR A 93 40.01 -10.12 -16.08
CA THR A 93 40.53 -10.95 -17.17
C THR A 93 39.47 -11.14 -18.26
N LYS A 94 39.79 -10.78 -19.50
CA LYS A 94 38.99 -11.03 -20.70
C LYS A 94 39.74 -11.92 -21.68
N ARG A 95 39.10 -13.00 -22.12
CA ARG A 95 39.61 -13.91 -23.15
C ARG A 95 38.76 -13.88 -24.41
N LEU A 96 39.44 -13.83 -25.53
CA LEU A 96 38.86 -13.81 -26.87
C LEU A 96 39.53 -14.90 -27.71
N ASN A 97 38.84 -15.42 -28.71
CA ASN A 97 39.47 -16.24 -29.73
C ASN A 97 39.05 -15.82 -31.14
N ALA A 98 39.95 -16.04 -32.09
CA ALA A 98 39.69 -15.97 -33.51
C ALA A 98 40.03 -17.32 -34.12
N SER A 99 39.08 -17.94 -34.81
CA SER A 99 39.27 -19.24 -35.47
C SER A 99 38.73 -19.21 -36.89
N VAL A 100 39.40 -19.93 -37.78
CA VAL A 100 38.95 -20.10 -39.16
C VAL A 100 38.16 -21.40 -39.26
N VAL A 101 36.89 -21.31 -39.67
CA VAL A 101 36.04 -22.50 -39.83
C VAL A 101 36.57 -23.32 -41.02
N ARG A 102 36.86 -24.60 -40.77
CA ARG A 102 37.31 -25.55 -41.82
C ARG A 102 36.25 -25.62 -42.93
N GLY A 103 36.66 -25.36 -44.17
CA GLY A 103 35.81 -25.46 -45.37
C GLY A 103 35.38 -24.12 -45.99
N VAL A 104 35.17 -23.06 -45.21
CA VAL A 104 34.54 -21.80 -45.70
C VAL A 104 35.54 -20.62 -45.77
N ARG A 105 36.78 -20.77 -45.26
CA ARG A 105 37.78 -19.67 -45.09
C ARG A 105 37.22 -18.41 -44.36
N LYS A 106 36.08 -18.53 -43.68
CA LYS A 106 35.44 -17.45 -42.94
C LYS A 106 36.01 -17.36 -41.53
N LEU A 107 36.51 -16.19 -41.16
CA LEU A 107 37.00 -15.89 -39.81
C LEU A 107 35.82 -15.74 -38.85
N THR A 108 35.82 -16.52 -37.77
CA THR A 108 34.84 -16.44 -36.68
C THR A 108 35.55 -16.03 -35.40
N THR A 109 35.03 -14.99 -34.74
CA THR A 109 35.54 -14.50 -33.46
C THR A 109 34.53 -14.74 -32.36
N LYS A 110 34.97 -15.25 -31.21
CA LYS A 110 34.14 -15.41 -30.02
C LYS A 110 34.84 -14.80 -28.81
N SER A 111 34.03 -14.32 -27.87
CA SER A 111 34.51 -14.01 -26.53
C SER A 111 34.29 -15.23 -25.66
N ASP A 112 35.39 -15.79 -25.15
CA ASP A 112 35.38 -17.09 -24.48
C ASP A 112 35.02 -16.96 -23.00
N GLU A 113 35.74 -16.12 -22.26
CA GLU A 113 35.65 -16.09 -20.78
C GLU A 113 35.91 -14.69 -20.21
N PHE A 114 35.11 -14.33 -19.21
CA PHE A 114 35.22 -13.10 -18.43
C PHE A 114 35.34 -13.47 -16.96
N ASN A 115 36.41 -13.06 -16.30
CA ASN A 115 36.67 -13.37 -14.90
C ASN A 115 37.14 -12.13 -14.14
N LEU A 116 36.50 -11.87 -13.01
CA LEU A 116 36.84 -10.79 -12.11
C LEU A 116 37.14 -11.35 -10.73
N LYS A 117 38.42 -11.35 -10.34
CA LYS A 117 38.86 -11.78 -9.02
C LYS A 117 39.13 -10.57 -8.15
N ILE A 118 38.51 -10.50 -6.98
CA ILE A 118 38.68 -9.44 -5.99
C ILE A 118 39.34 -10.07 -4.77
N VAL A 119 40.46 -9.52 -4.32
CA VAL A 119 41.13 -9.91 -3.08
C VAL A 119 41.01 -8.75 -2.12
N ASP A 120 40.28 -8.98 -1.03
CA ASP A 120 40.10 -7.98 0.03
C ASP A 120 41.44 -7.71 0.73
N LYS A 121 41.51 -6.62 1.50
CA LYS A 121 42.68 -6.23 2.29
C LYS A 121 43.16 -7.31 3.26
N PHE A 122 42.24 -8.18 3.69
CA PHE A 122 42.53 -9.32 4.57
C PHE A 122 42.99 -10.57 3.82
N GLY A 123 43.17 -10.52 2.50
CA GLY A 123 43.63 -11.63 1.68
C GLY A 123 42.54 -12.61 1.23
N ASN A 124 41.28 -12.35 1.60
CA ASN A 124 40.16 -13.22 1.24
C ASN A 124 39.80 -13.06 -0.26
N PRO A 125 39.88 -14.14 -1.06
CA PRO A 125 39.57 -14.08 -2.48
C PRO A 125 38.05 -14.25 -2.71
N LYS A 126 37.46 -13.32 -3.45
CA LYS A 126 36.12 -13.41 -4.01
C LYS A 126 36.21 -13.40 -5.53
N SER A 127 35.85 -14.49 -6.19
CA SER A 127 35.80 -14.56 -7.65
C SER A 127 34.38 -14.41 -8.16
N LEU A 128 34.17 -13.47 -9.08
CA LEU A 128 32.96 -13.34 -9.85
C LEU A 128 33.24 -13.80 -11.29
N SER A 129 32.60 -14.88 -11.72
CA SER A 129 32.53 -15.26 -13.13
C SER A 129 31.08 -15.07 -13.58
N SER A 130 30.85 -14.23 -14.59
CA SER A 130 29.51 -13.78 -14.97
C SER A 130 29.39 -13.54 -16.47
N LYS A 131 28.15 -13.33 -16.94
CA LYS A 131 27.86 -12.87 -18.30
C LYS A 131 28.54 -11.51 -18.56
N ILE A 132 28.84 -11.22 -19.83
CA ILE A 132 29.57 -10.02 -20.30
C ILE A 132 28.99 -8.71 -19.73
N GLY A 133 27.65 -8.60 -19.71
CA GLY A 133 26.96 -7.41 -19.23
C GLY A 133 27.17 -7.15 -17.73
N ASP A 134 27.19 -8.22 -16.92
CA ASP A 134 27.40 -8.13 -15.49
C ASP A 134 28.87 -7.82 -15.17
N PHE A 135 29.81 -8.38 -15.95
CA PHE A 135 31.24 -8.09 -15.82
C PHE A 135 31.53 -6.60 -16.04
N ASN A 136 31.04 -6.02 -17.14
CA ASN A 136 31.32 -4.61 -17.45
C ASN A 136 30.70 -3.67 -16.41
N LYS A 137 29.47 -3.96 -15.94
CA LYS A 137 28.84 -3.17 -14.87
C LYS A 137 29.65 -3.23 -13.58
N GLU A 138 30.06 -4.43 -13.17
CA GLU A 138 30.84 -4.60 -11.95
C GLU A 138 32.23 -3.96 -12.06
N MET A 139 32.86 -4.03 -13.24
CA MET A 139 34.13 -3.36 -13.51
C MET A 139 34.02 -1.84 -13.32
N LEU A 140 32.96 -1.22 -13.87
CA LEU A 140 32.70 0.21 -13.70
C LEU A 140 32.44 0.57 -12.23
N ASN A 141 31.73 -0.27 -11.49
CA ASN A 141 31.48 -0.07 -10.05
C ASN A 141 32.77 -0.12 -9.23
N LEU A 142 33.70 -1.03 -9.54
CA LEU A 142 34.98 -1.15 -8.84
C LEU A 142 35.94 0.01 -9.13
N ILE A 143 35.96 0.48 -10.38
CA ILE A 143 36.75 1.66 -10.78
C ILE A 143 36.10 2.95 -10.25
N GLY A 144 34.77 2.98 -10.09
CA GLY A 144 34.04 4.15 -9.61
C GLY A 144 34.04 5.32 -10.60
N VAL A 145 34.31 5.05 -11.89
CA VAL A 145 34.30 6.06 -12.95
C VAL A 145 33.27 5.66 -14.01
N PRO A 146 32.34 6.56 -14.40
CA PRO A 146 31.38 6.33 -15.47
C PRO A 146 32.03 5.88 -16.79
N LYS A 147 31.33 5.02 -17.53
CA LYS A 147 31.80 4.51 -18.83
C LYS A 147 32.20 5.63 -19.79
N ALA A 148 31.38 6.67 -19.90
CA ALA A 148 31.62 7.79 -20.81
C ALA A 148 32.92 8.56 -20.48
N ILE A 149 33.30 8.66 -19.20
CA ILE A 149 34.55 9.31 -18.79
C ILE A 149 35.75 8.42 -19.13
N LEU A 150 35.64 7.11 -18.91
CA LEU A 150 36.69 6.16 -19.31
C LEU A 150 36.92 6.17 -20.82
N GLU A 151 35.85 6.25 -21.61
CA GLU A 151 35.88 6.16 -23.07
C GLU A 151 36.28 7.49 -23.75
N PHE A 152 35.69 8.62 -23.34
CA PHE A 152 35.90 9.92 -24.02
C PHE A 152 36.99 10.79 -23.38
N VAL A 153 37.38 10.54 -22.13
CA VAL A 153 38.35 11.40 -21.41
C VAL A 153 39.63 10.64 -21.04
N LEU A 154 39.54 9.49 -20.37
CA LEU A 154 40.72 8.79 -19.85
C LEU A 154 41.44 7.91 -20.90
N PHE A 155 40.69 7.09 -21.64
CA PHE A 155 41.21 6.23 -22.71
C PHE A 155 40.67 6.66 -24.08
N CYS A 156 40.61 7.98 -24.28
CA CYS A 156 40.23 8.56 -25.57
C CYS A 156 41.16 8.04 -26.67
N HIS A 157 40.58 7.58 -27.78
CA HIS A 157 41.35 7.07 -28.89
C HIS A 157 42.14 8.21 -29.55
N GLN A 158 43.34 7.91 -30.06
CA GLN A 158 44.23 8.92 -30.65
C GLN A 158 43.54 9.68 -31.80
N GLU A 159 42.80 8.97 -32.66
CA GLU A 159 42.05 9.54 -33.80
C GLU A 159 40.84 10.37 -33.37
N GLU A 160 40.36 10.21 -32.13
CA GLU A 160 39.21 10.93 -31.59
C GLU A 160 39.58 11.99 -30.55
N SER A 161 40.88 12.22 -30.31
CA SER A 161 41.37 13.13 -29.26
C SER A 161 40.93 14.58 -29.44
N ASN A 162 40.60 14.98 -30.68
CA ASN A 162 40.10 16.31 -31.03
C ASN A 162 38.57 16.41 -30.96
N TRP A 163 37.86 15.44 -30.40
CA TRP A 163 36.39 15.50 -30.26
C TRP A 163 35.84 16.75 -29.60
N PRO A 164 36.53 17.47 -28.67
CA PRO A 164 36.03 18.74 -28.15
C PRO A 164 35.87 19.83 -29.22
N LEU A 165 36.55 19.68 -30.36
CA LEU A 165 36.49 20.57 -31.52
C LEU A 165 35.60 20.04 -32.65
N SER A 166 34.90 18.91 -32.41
CA SER A 166 33.94 18.33 -33.36
C SER A 166 32.71 19.22 -33.56
N GLU A 167 31.88 18.87 -34.55
CA GLU A 167 30.63 19.58 -34.81
C GLU A 167 29.71 19.62 -33.58
N PRO A 168 28.89 20.68 -33.40
CA PRO A 168 28.06 20.86 -32.21
C PRO A 168 27.17 19.68 -31.85
N LYS A 169 26.73 18.90 -32.86
CA LYS A 169 25.88 17.72 -32.67
C LYS A 169 26.64 16.58 -31.99
N GLU A 170 27.85 16.26 -32.44
CA GLU A 170 28.67 15.20 -31.87
C GLU A 170 29.18 15.60 -30.48
N LEU A 171 29.60 16.86 -30.33
CA LEU A 171 30.00 17.45 -29.06
C LEU A 171 28.89 17.31 -28.00
N LYS A 172 27.65 17.67 -28.37
CA LYS A 172 26.49 17.54 -27.47
C LYS A 172 26.22 16.09 -27.08
N GLN A 173 26.33 15.15 -28.01
CA GLN A 173 26.13 13.73 -27.72
C GLN A 173 27.14 13.21 -26.70
N ARG A 174 28.42 13.58 -26.83
CA ARG A 174 29.48 13.20 -25.88
C ARG A 174 29.25 13.85 -24.51
N PHE A 175 28.85 15.12 -24.45
CA PHE A 175 28.47 15.77 -23.18
C PHE A 175 27.25 15.15 -22.52
N ASP A 176 26.19 14.86 -23.27
CA ASP A 176 24.99 14.21 -22.75
C ASP A 176 25.30 12.81 -22.18
N ALA A 177 26.27 12.11 -22.78
CA ALA A 177 26.77 10.82 -22.29
C ALA A 177 27.64 10.96 -21.02
N ILE A 178 28.48 12.00 -20.92
CA ILE A 178 29.32 12.27 -19.75
C ILE A 178 28.47 12.68 -18.54
N PHE A 179 27.48 13.54 -18.74
CA PHE A 179 26.62 14.05 -17.66
C PHE A 179 25.38 13.18 -17.40
N GLU A 180 25.16 12.13 -18.20
CA GLU A 180 24.02 11.21 -18.11
C GLU A 180 22.64 11.89 -18.00
N VAL A 181 22.48 13.10 -18.58
CA VAL A 181 21.26 13.93 -18.46
C VAL A 181 20.01 13.19 -18.92
N THR A 182 20.15 12.31 -19.91
CA THR A 182 19.05 11.50 -20.47
C THR A 182 18.40 10.55 -19.45
N LYS A 183 19.12 10.08 -18.42
CA LYS A 183 18.54 9.24 -17.36
C LYS A 183 17.58 10.04 -16.49
N TYR A 184 17.95 11.26 -16.12
CA TYR A 184 17.11 12.14 -15.32
C TYR A 184 15.83 12.54 -16.07
N VAL A 185 15.94 12.86 -17.35
CA VAL A 185 14.77 13.17 -18.20
C VAL A 185 13.81 11.98 -18.26
N LYS A 186 14.32 10.77 -18.51
CA LYS A 186 13.49 9.55 -18.53
C LYS A 186 12.82 9.25 -17.19
N ALA A 187 13.54 9.43 -16.09
CA ALA A 187 12.97 9.23 -14.74
C ALA A 187 11.85 10.22 -14.45
N LEU A 188 12.04 11.49 -14.82
CA LEU A 188 11.04 12.54 -14.67
C LEU A 188 9.79 12.25 -15.51
N ASP A 189 9.96 11.78 -16.75
CA ASP A 189 8.85 11.38 -17.61
C ASP A 189 8.08 10.18 -17.04
N ALA A 190 8.76 9.21 -16.43
CA ALA A 190 8.12 8.08 -15.77
C ALA A 190 7.31 8.53 -14.54
N ILE A 191 7.86 9.43 -13.72
CA ILE A 191 7.14 10.02 -12.57
C ILE A 191 5.88 10.76 -13.06
N LYS A 192 5.99 11.58 -14.10
CA LYS A 192 4.84 12.28 -14.68
C LYS A 192 3.74 11.34 -15.18
N ARG A 193 4.12 10.20 -15.79
CA ARG A 193 3.16 9.19 -16.22
C ARG A 193 2.45 8.54 -15.04
N ASN A 194 3.18 8.15 -14.00
CA ASN A 194 2.59 7.56 -12.79
C ASN A 194 1.62 8.52 -12.09
N ILE A 195 1.96 9.82 -12.01
CA ILE A 195 1.04 10.83 -11.45
C ILE A 195 -0.27 10.88 -12.24
N LYS A 196 -0.22 10.85 -13.57
CA LYS A 196 -1.43 10.86 -14.40
C LYS A 196 -2.28 9.60 -14.20
N GLU A 197 -1.65 8.44 -14.10
CA GLU A 197 -2.34 7.16 -13.91
C GLU A 197 -3.00 7.07 -12.53
N LEU A 198 -2.29 7.48 -11.47
CA LEU A 198 -2.87 7.55 -10.12
C LEU A 198 -4.05 8.52 -10.05
N ASN A 199 -3.95 9.69 -10.69
CA ASN A 199 -5.07 10.62 -10.74
C ASN A 199 -6.30 10.06 -11.48
N LEU A 200 -6.10 9.27 -12.54
CA LEU A 200 -7.18 8.56 -13.21
C LEU A 200 -7.84 7.52 -12.30
N GLN A 201 -7.04 6.77 -11.54
CA GLN A 201 -7.57 5.80 -10.57
C GLN A 201 -8.37 6.48 -9.45
N ILE A 202 -7.87 7.60 -8.91
CA ILE A 202 -8.60 8.40 -7.92
C ILE A 202 -9.94 8.86 -8.48
N GLN A 203 -9.97 9.38 -9.71
CA GLN A 203 -11.23 9.81 -10.34
C GLN A 203 -12.23 8.67 -10.58
N LEU A 204 -11.74 7.45 -10.82
CA LEU A 204 -12.62 6.27 -10.95
C LEU A 204 -13.20 5.89 -9.59
N ILE A 205 -12.37 5.83 -8.55
CA ILE A 205 -12.80 5.54 -7.19
C ILE A 205 -13.82 6.58 -6.71
N ASP A 206 -13.55 7.88 -6.94
CA ASP A 206 -14.48 8.97 -6.57
C ASP A 206 -15.83 8.85 -7.26
N LYS A 207 -15.89 8.26 -8.47
CA LYS A 207 -17.15 7.98 -9.17
C LYS A 207 -17.87 6.74 -8.64
N GLU A 208 -17.12 5.72 -8.21
CA GLU A 208 -17.69 4.47 -7.67
C GLU A 208 -18.19 4.63 -6.23
N LEU A 209 -17.54 5.47 -5.43
CA LEU A 209 -17.84 5.71 -4.02
C LEU A 209 -19.32 6.08 -3.76
N PRO A 210 -19.94 7.04 -4.47
CA PRO A 210 -21.37 7.35 -4.26
C PRO A 210 -22.30 6.19 -4.66
N HIS A 211 -21.92 5.36 -5.63
CA HIS A 211 -22.70 4.17 -5.96
C HIS A 211 -22.65 3.12 -4.83
N LEU A 212 -21.48 2.89 -4.24
CA LEU A 212 -21.34 2.01 -3.08
C LEU A 212 -22.11 2.55 -1.86
N GLU A 213 -22.02 3.85 -1.58
CA GLU A 213 -22.77 4.47 -0.48
C GLU A 213 -24.28 4.34 -0.68
N SER A 214 -24.77 4.56 -1.90
CA SER A 214 -26.19 4.36 -2.24
C SER A 214 -26.61 2.90 -2.03
N ASN A 215 -25.81 1.94 -2.48
CA ASN A 215 -26.10 0.51 -2.30
C ASN A 215 -26.13 0.11 -0.81
N LEU A 216 -25.21 0.65 0.00
CA LEU A 216 -25.19 0.45 1.45
C LEU A 216 -26.45 1.00 2.12
N ARG A 217 -26.89 2.21 1.74
CA ARG A 217 -28.15 2.79 2.23
C ARG A 217 -29.36 1.94 1.86
N SER A 218 -29.49 1.54 0.60
CA SER A 218 -30.60 0.68 0.15
C SER A 218 -30.61 -0.67 0.89
N ARG A 219 -29.45 -1.25 1.17
CA ARG A 219 -29.34 -2.49 1.96
C ARG A 219 -29.78 -2.28 3.41
N ALA A 220 -29.40 -1.15 4.02
CA ALA A 220 -29.82 -0.80 5.38
C ALA A 220 -31.35 -0.62 5.46
N GLU A 221 -31.95 0.07 4.48
CA GLU A 221 -33.41 0.24 4.39
C GLU A 221 -34.14 -1.09 4.21
N LEU A 222 -33.65 -1.97 3.33
CA LEU A 222 -34.21 -3.32 3.13
C LEU A 222 -34.12 -4.16 4.41
N THR A 223 -33.01 -4.07 5.14
CA THR A 223 -32.82 -4.80 6.39
C THR A 223 -33.78 -4.30 7.46
N MET A 224 -33.92 -2.97 7.59
CA MET A 224 -34.89 -2.38 8.51
C MET A 224 -36.31 -2.81 8.16
N ASN A 225 -36.72 -2.74 6.88
CA ASN A 225 -38.04 -3.18 6.43
C ASN A 225 -38.30 -4.67 6.69
N TYR A 226 -37.27 -5.52 6.52
CA TYR A 226 -37.34 -6.94 6.83
C TYR A 226 -37.58 -7.17 8.33
N ASP A 227 -36.81 -6.51 9.20
CA ASP A 227 -36.96 -6.63 10.65
C ASP A 227 -38.32 -6.12 11.11
N THR A 228 -38.80 -4.99 10.59
CA THR A 228 -40.15 -4.48 10.88
C THR A 228 -41.19 -5.52 10.49
N SER A 229 -41.16 -6.02 9.24
CA SER A 229 -42.11 -7.02 8.74
C SER A 229 -42.09 -8.32 9.56
N ARG A 230 -40.90 -8.78 9.96
CA ARG A 230 -40.74 -9.96 10.80
C ARG A 230 -41.35 -9.76 12.19
N THR A 231 -41.23 -8.56 12.74
CA THR A 231 -41.80 -8.20 14.04
C THR A 231 -43.33 -8.15 13.95
N THR A 232 -43.88 -7.54 12.90
CA THR A 232 -45.33 -7.51 12.65
C THR A 232 -45.89 -8.91 12.43
N LEU A 233 -45.17 -9.79 11.70
CA LEU A 233 -45.58 -11.19 11.52
C LEU A 233 -45.65 -11.96 12.83
N LYS A 234 -44.67 -11.75 13.74
CA LYS A 234 -44.72 -12.37 15.08
C LYS A 234 -45.93 -11.87 15.88
N GLN A 235 -46.19 -10.56 15.84
CA GLN A 235 -47.36 -9.98 16.52
C GLN A 235 -48.67 -10.51 15.95
N ASN A 236 -48.82 -10.53 14.62
CA ASN A 236 -50.00 -11.06 13.95
C ASN A 236 -50.23 -12.54 14.28
N ARG A 237 -49.17 -13.34 14.42
CA ARG A 237 -49.29 -14.74 14.81
C ARG A 237 -49.88 -14.91 16.22
N VAL A 238 -49.40 -14.13 17.18
CA VAL A 238 -49.95 -14.11 18.54
C VAL A 238 -51.43 -13.69 18.53
N ILE A 239 -51.78 -12.68 17.73
CA ILE A 239 -53.17 -12.22 17.59
C ILE A 239 -54.05 -13.33 16.99
N ILE A 240 -53.58 -14.03 15.95
CA ILE A 240 -54.30 -15.15 15.34
C ILE A 240 -54.50 -16.29 16.34
N ASP A 241 -53.47 -16.67 17.09
CA ASP A 241 -53.56 -17.74 18.09
C ASP A 241 -54.59 -17.39 19.17
N ASN A 242 -54.60 -16.13 19.64
CA ASN A 242 -55.62 -15.64 20.58
C ASN A 242 -57.03 -15.67 19.99
N LEU A 243 -57.21 -15.23 18.74
CA LEU A 243 -58.51 -15.23 18.06
C LEU A 243 -59.02 -16.65 17.81
N LEU A 244 -58.14 -17.60 17.53
CA LEU A 244 -58.51 -19.02 17.39
C LEU A 244 -58.99 -19.60 18.72
N GLU A 245 -58.38 -19.20 19.83
CA GLU A 245 -58.81 -19.64 21.15
C GLU A 245 -60.15 -18.99 21.55
N GLU A 246 -60.33 -17.70 21.28
CA GLU A 246 -61.62 -17.02 21.43
C GLU A 246 -62.71 -17.67 20.57
N LYS A 247 -62.39 -18.04 19.32
CA LYS A 247 -63.31 -18.74 18.43
C LYS A 247 -63.78 -20.07 19.03
N LYS A 248 -62.89 -20.88 19.61
CA LYS A 248 -63.28 -22.14 20.28
C LYS A 248 -64.24 -21.89 21.44
N VAL A 249 -63.98 -20.87 22.25
CA VAL A 249 -64.85 -20.50 23.38
C VAL A 249 -66.24 -20.11 22.86
N VAL A 250 -66.30 -19.25 21.84
CA VAL A 250 -67.56 -18.82 21.23
C VAL A 250 -68.30 -19.99 20.57
N GLU A 251 -67.61 -20.88 19.85
CA GLU A 251 -68.22 -22.08 19.27
C GLU A 251 -68.82 -23.00 20.34
N ALA A 252 -68.14 -23.19 21.47
CA ALA A 252 -68.66 -23.95 22.60
C ALA A 252 -69.90 -23.29 23.22
N GLU A 253 -69.89 -21.97 23.40
CA GLU A 253 -71.08 -21.22 23.87
C GLU A 253 -72.26 -21.32 22.89
N LEU A 254 -71.98 -21.35 21.59
CA LEU A 254 -72.99 -21.43 20.53
C LEU A 254 -73.72 -22.77 20.57
N VAL A 255 -72.99 -23.88 20.77
CA VAL A 255 -73.58 -25.20 20.96
C VAL A 255 -74.54 -25.19 22.16
N VAL A 256 -74.10 -24.68 23.30
CA VAL A 256 -74.93 -24.58 24.52
C VAL A 256 -76.16 -23.68 24.29
N THR A 257 -75.99 -22.58 23.55
CA THR A 257 -77.08 -21.64 23.28
C THR A 257 -78.11 -22.23 22.31
N ARG A 258 -77.68 -22.99 21.30
CA ARG A 258 -78.58 -23.73 20.39
C ARG A 258 -79.43 -24.75 21.16
N GLU A 259 -78.83 -25.52 22.07
CA GLU A 259 -79.59 -26.45 22.92
C GLU A 259 -80.64 -25.74 23.79
N LYS A 260 -80.31 -24.54 24.30
CA LYS A 260 -81.27 -23.73 25.07
C LYS A 260 -82.38 -23.17 24.18
N LEU A 261 -82.06 -22.72 22.97
CA LEU A 261 -83.05 -22.23 22.01
C LEU A 261 -84.02 -23.34 21.60
N GLU A 262 -83.53 -24.55 21.35
CA GLU A 262 -84.37 -25.70 21.01
C GLU A 262 -85.39 -26.00 22.13
N LYS A 263 -84.94 -25.97 23.39
CA LYS A 263 -85.82 -26.09 24.56
C LYS A 263 -86.84 -24.93 24.66
N ALA A 264 -86.44 -23.71 24.33
CA ALA A 264 -87.33 -22.55 24.34
C ALA A 264 -88.38 -22.61 23.22
N VAL A 265 -88.01 -23.07 22.02
CA VAL A 265 -88.93 -23.30 20.90
C VAL A 265 -89.94 -24.38 21.26
N GLU A 266 -89.52 -25.49 21.87
CA GLU A 266 -90.44 -26.50 22.39
C GLU A 266 -91.41 -25.94 23.44
N ALA A 267 -90.91 -25.09 24.34
CA ALA A 267 -91.74 -24.43 25.35
C ALA A 267 -92.74 -23.45 24.73
N SER A 268 -92.33 -22.69 23.71
CA SER A 268 -93.19 -21.78 22.95
C SER A 268 -94.27 -22.53 22.18
N HIS A 269 -93.94 -23.66 21.56
CA HIS A 269 -94.93 -24.51 20.90
C HIS A 269 -95.96 -25.06 21.89
N LYS A 270 -95.51 -25.54 23.07
CA LYS A 270 -96.40 -25.94 24.18
C LYS A 270 -97.29 -24.76 24.62
N PHE A 271 -96.75 -23.55 24.64
CA PHE A 271 -97.49 -22.33 24.97
C PHE A 271 -98.58 -22.01 23.94
N GLU A 272 -98.29 -22.04 22.64
CA GLU A 272 -99.29 -21.79 21.59
C GLU A 272 -100.46 -22.77 21.67
N VAL A 273 -100.17 -24.05 21.93
CA VAL A 273 -101.20 -25.09 22.13
C VAL A 273 -102.11 -24.74 23.32
N ILE A 274 -101.54 -24.31 24.45
CA ILE A 274 -102.32 -23.91 25.63
C ILE A 274 -103.13 -22.64 25.35
N LYS A 275 -102.54 -21.65 24.67
CA LYS A 275 -103.24 -20.41 24.30
C LYS A 275 -104.42 -20.68 23.36
N GLY A 276 -104.27 -21.61 22.40
CA GLY A 276 -105.37 -22.08 21.56
C GLY A 276 -106.50 -22.71 22.36
N LYS A 277 -106.19 -23.49 23.40
CA LYS A 277 -107.19 -24.05 24.34
C LYS A 277 -107.89 -22.95 25.15
N ILE A 278 -107.17 -21.93 25.61
CA ILE A 278 -107.78 -20.81 26.34
C ILE A 278 -108.74 -20.02 25.44
N ASN A 279 -108.32 -19.68 24.22
CA ASN A 279 -109.16 -18.94 23.28
C ASN A 279 -110.44 -19.71 22.90
N THR A 280 -110.35 -21.03 22.74
CA THR A 280 -111.53 -21.87 22.50
C THR A 280 -112.47 -21.86 23.70
N HIS A 281 -111.96 -21.99 24.93
CA HIS A 281 -112.78 -21.88 26.15
C HIS A 281 -113.39 -20.48 26.35
N GLN A 282 -112.67 -19.40 26.02
CA GLN A 282 -113.22 -18.04 26.04
C GLN A 282 -114.36 -17.88 25.03
N ARG A 283 -114.21 -18.42 23.82
CA ARG A 283 -115.28 -18.41 22.81
C ARG A 283 -116.50 -19.21 23.27
N TYR A 284 -116.30 -20.35 23.93
CA TYR A 284 -117.39 -21.11 24.57
C TYR A 284 -118.12 -20.30 25.65
N MET A 285 -117.43 -19.47 26.43
CA MET A 285 -118.08 -18.61 27.42
C MET A 285 -118.85 -17.44 26.79
N GLU A 286 -118.33 -16.85 25.70
CA GLU A 286 -119.01 -15.76 24.98
C GLU A 286 -120.26 -16.25 24.22
N GLU A 287 -120.27 -17.49 23.72
CA GLU A 287 -121.42 -18.07 23.00
C GLU A 287 -122.63 -18.38 23.91
N PHE A 288 -122.41 -18.58 25.22
CA PHE A 288 -123.48 -18.91 26.18
C PHE A 288 -124.05 -17.71 26.96
N LEU A 289 -123.52 -16.50 26.77
CA LEU A 289 -124.08 -15.26 27.34
C LEU A 289 -125.10 -14.65 26.38
N THR A 290 -126.24 -15.31 26.23
CA THR A 290 -127.43 -14.69 25.62
C THR A 290 -128.24 -14.02 26.74
N GLU A 291 -128.41 -12.69 26.65
CA GLU A 291 -129.27 -11.92 27.54
C GLU A 291 -130.71 -12.46 27.47
N SER A 292 -131.13 -13.13 28.53
CA SER A 292 -132.54 -13.50 28.73
C SER A 292 -133.19 -12.45 29.63
N ASN A 293 -134.22 -11.76 29.12
CA ASN A 293 -135.05 -10.86 29.91
C ASN A 293 -135.83 -11.66 30.96
N TYR A 294 -135.46 -11.50 32.22
CA TYR A 294 -136.10 -12.15 33.36
C TYR A 294 -137.57 -11.67 33.51
N PRO A 295 -138.57 -12.56 33.43
CA PRO A 295 -139.99 -12.19 33.41
C PRO A 295 -140.57 -12.06 34.82
N GLY A 296 -140.04 -11.14 35.65
CA GLY A 296 -140.51 -10.92 37.02
C GLY A 296 -140.38 -9.47 37.50
N THR A 297 -141.08 -9.12 38.58
CA THR A 297 -140.99 -7.77 39.20
C THR A 297 -139.67 -7.58 39.95
N ARG A 298 -139.22 -6.32 40.11
CA ARG A 298 -137.92 -5.96 40.71
C ARG A 298 -137.66 -6.58 42.08
N GLU A 299 -138.69 -6.74 42.90
CA GLU A 299 -138.59 -7.39 44.23
C GLU A 299 -138.39 -8.90 44.13
N GLN A 300 -139.02 -9.58 43.16
CA GLN A 300 -138.82 -11.01 42.91
C GLN A 300 -137.44 -11.29 42.31
N LEU A 301 -136.91 -10.37 41.50
CA LEU A 301 -135.53 -10.43 40.99
C LEU A 301 -134.52 -10.31 42.14
N LEU A 302 -134.74 -9.41 43.10
CA LEU A 302 -133.84 -9.23 44.25
C LEU A 302 -133.81 -10.45 45.18
N ILE A 303 -134.95 -11.10 45.40
CA ILE A 303 -135.03 -12.35 46.18
C ILE A 303 -134.34 -13.49 45.43
N ALA A 304 -134.60 -13.64 44.12
CA ALA A 304 -133.93 -14.65 43.30
C ALA A 304 -132.41 -14.42 43.24
N ILE A 305 -131.93 -13.18 43.13
CA ILE A 305 -130.49 -12.84 43.20
C ILE A 305 -129.91 -13.21 44.58
N ASN A 306 -130.64 -12.95 45.67
CA ASN A 306 -130.18 -13.27 47.01
C ASN A 306 -130.11 -14.80 47.26
N ASP A 307 -131.08 -15.55 46.73
CA ASP A 307 -131.09 -17.02 46.83
C ASP A 307 -130.07 -17.67 45.88
N LEU A 308 -129.91 -17.14 44.66
CA LEU A 308 -128.87 -17.60 43.72
C LEU A 308 -127.46 -17.27 44.22
N SER A 309 -127.22 -16.11 44.83
CA SER A 309 -125.90 -15.78 45.39
C SER A 309 -125.48 -16.65 46.58
N HIS A 310 -126.44 -17.31 47.26
CA HIS A 310 -126.19 -18.30 48.30
C HIS A 310 -126.30 -19.76 47.80
N SER A 311 -126.55 -19.98 46.50
CA SER A 311 -126.56 -21.33 45.94
C SER A 311 -125.12 -21.87 45.88
N SER A 312 -124.95 -23.14 46.26
CA SER A 312 -123.62 -23.78 46.25
C SER A 312 -123.00 -23.79 44.86
N GLU A 313 -123.84 -23.88 43.81
CA GLU A 313 -123.42 -23.90 42.41
C GLU A 313 -122.83 -22.55 41.97
N ILE A 314 -123.37 -21.42 42.43
CA ILE A 314 -122.84 -20.09 42.10
C ILE A 314 -121.59 -19.76 42.93
N LEU A 315 -121.56 -20.16 44.20
CA LEU A 315 -120.35 -20.00 45.02
C LEU A 315 -119.19 -20.85 44.47
N GLU A 316 -119.46 -22.07 43.98
CA GLU A 316 -118.48 -22.87 43.25
C GLU A 316 -118.08 -22.24 41.91
N ALA A 317 -119.03 -21.68 41.16
CA ALA A 317 -118.74 -20.98 39.91
C ALA A 317 -117.89 -19.71 40.14
N GLU A 318 -118.15 -18.94 41.20
CA GLU A 318 -117.34 -17.78 41.58
C GLU A 318 -115.96 -18.17 42.10
N ALA A 319 -115.86 -19.26 42.87
CA ALA A 319 -114.57 -19.81 43.28
C ALA A 319 -113.75 -20.29 42.08
N ASN A 320 -114.39 -20.98 41.13
CA ASN A 320 -113.77 -21.38 39.87
C ASN A 320 -113.35 -20.16 39.04
N ARG A 321 -114.20 -19.14 38.92
CA ARG A 321 -113.86 -17.87 38.25
C ARG A 321 -112.66 -17.20 38.90
N MET A 322 -112.61 -17.13 40.22
CA MET A 322 -111.46 -16.57 40.95
C MET A 322 -110.18 -17.39 40.72
N SER A 323 -110.28 -18.72 40.64
CA SER A 323 -109.13 -19.58 40.33
C SER A 323 -108.63 -19.36 38.91
N ILE A 324 -109.54 -19.21 37.93
CA ILE A 324 -109.22 -18.93 36.53
C ILE A 324 -108.56 -17.56 36.40
N VAL A 325 -109.10 -16.53 37.06
CA VAL A 325 -108.51 -15.18 37.08
C VAL A 325 -107.10 -15.20 37.71
N ARG A 326 -106.90 -15.95 38.80
CA ARG A 326 -105.55 -16.16 39.38
C ARG A 326 -104.62 -16.84 38.37
N ASN A 327 -105.06 -17.91 37.72
CA ASN A 327 -104.27 -18.63 36.74
C ASN A 327 -103.90 -17.72 35.55
N ILE A 328 -104.85 -16.93 35.03
CA ILE A 328 -104.60 -15.93 33.99
C ILE A 328 -103.53 -14.93 34.45
N SER A 329 -103.60 -14.43 35.69
CA SER A 329 -102.59 -13.51 36.21
C SER A 329 -101.20 -14.15 36.32
N THR A 330 -101.11 -15.43 36.71
CA THR A 330 -99.84 -16.16 36.79
C THR A 330 -99.27 -16.46 35.40
N PHE A 331 -100.11 -16.79 34.43
CA PHE A 331 -99.69 -17.00 33.05
C PHE A 331 -99.27 -15.68 32.40
N ALA A 332 -99.94 -14.56 32.69
CA ALA A 332 -99.53 -13.24 32.22
C ALA A 332 -98.12 -12.86 32.71
N LYS A 333 -97.78 -13.18 33.96
CA LYS A 333 -96.41 -13.02 34.48
C LYS A 333 -95.41 -13.91 33.74
N LYS A 334 -95.71 -15.20 33.56
CA LYS A 334 -94.86 -16.12 32.78
C LYS A 334 -94.66 -15.66 31.33
N ILE A 335 -95.67 -15.07 30.70
CA ILE A 335 -95.57 -14.49 29.36
C ILE A 335 -94.62 -13.30 29.34
N ALA A 336 -94.69 -12.43 30.35
CA ALA A 336 -93.77 -11.30 30.44
C ALA A 336 -92.32 -11.75 30.62
N ASP A 337 -92.09 -12.79 31.42
CA ASP A 337 -90.75 -13.35 31.63
C ASP A 337 -90.21 -14.02 30.36
N LEU A 338 -91.01 -14.82 29.66
CA LEU A 338 -90.61 -15.46 28.40
C LEU A 338 -90.34 -14.44 27.28
N LYS A 339 -91.10 -13.34 27.21
CA LYS A 339 -90.84 -12.26 26.26
C LYS A 339 -89.52 -11.55 26.54
N LYS A 340 -89.16 -11.36 27.81
CA LYS A 340 -87.85 -10.80 28.18
C LYS A 340 -86.71 -11.73 27.78
N GLU A 341 -86.88 -13.05 27.95
CA GLU A 341 -85.89 -14.02 27.45
C GLU A 341 -85.80 -14.01 25.92
N GLU A 342 -86.92 -13.95 25.20
CA GLU A 342 -86.92 -13.85 23.73
C GLU A 342 -86.14 -12.62 23.25
N GLU A 343 -86.37 -11.46 23.87
CA GLU A 343 -85.72 -10.20 23.52
C GLU A 343 -84.21 -10.25 23.81
N TYR A 344 -83.81 -10.82 24.96
CA TYR A 344 -82.39 -11.06 25.30
C TYR A 344 -81.68 -11.97 24.27
N TYR A 345 -82.32 -13.06 23.83
CA TYR A 345 -81.71 -13.95 22.83
C TYR A 345 -81.67 -13.32 21.43
N ARG A 346 -82.66 -12.48 21.09
CA ARG A 346 -82.69 -11.76 19.82
C ARG A 346 -81.53 -10.76 19.72
N GLU A 347 -81.19 -10.06 20.80
CA GLU A 347 -80.02 -9.18 20.85
C GLU A 347 -78.69 -9.95 20.65
N ARG A 348 -78.51 -11.10 21.33
CA ARG A 348 -77.32 -11.94 21.09
C ARG A 348 -77.22 -12.45 19.64
N MET A 349 -78.35 -12.69 18.97
CA MET A 349 -78.37 -13.10 17.57
C MET A 349 -77.84 -12.01 16.64
N ILE A 350 -78.24 -10.76 16.86
CA ILE A 350 -77.74 -9.61 16.09
C ILE A 350 -76.23 -9.43 16.31
N GLU A 351 -75.76 -9.57 17.55
CA GLU A 351 -74.33 -9.51 17.85
C GLU A 351 -73.56 -10.63 17.15
N TYR A 352 -74.13 -11.83 17.07
CA TYR A 352 -73.54 -12.96 16.38
C TYR A 352 -73.45 -12.73 14.86
N ASP A 353 -74.52 -12.25 14.22
CA ASP A 353 -74.53 -11.93 12.79
C ASP A 353 -73.47 -10.88 12.45
N SER A 354 -73.28 -9.89 13.33
CA SER A 354 -72.22 -8.88 13.16
C SER A 354 -70.82 -9.50 13.22
N LYS A 355 -70.56 -10.43 14.16
CA LYS A 355 -69.28 -11.14 14.28
C LYS A 355 -69.02 -12.04 13.09
N GLN A 356 -70.04 -12.72 12.57
CA GLN A 356 -69.93 -13.56 11.38
C GLN A 356 -69.60 -12.73 10.13
N MET A 357 -70.18 -11.53 10.01
CA MET A 357 -69.88 -10.60 8.92
C MET A 357 -68.41 -10.12 8.96
N VAL A 358 -67.87 -9.81 10.14
CA VAL A 358 -66.45 -9.45 10.30
C VAL A 358 -65.53 -10.61 9.94
N MET A 359 -65.86 -11.84 10.32
CA MET A 359 -65.06 -13.01 9.95
C MET A 359 -65.04 -13.23 8.44
N LYS A 360 -66.19 -13.12 7.77
CA LYS A 360 -66.28 -13.27 6.32
C LYS A 360 -65.46 -12.21 5.58
N ASN A 361 -65.51 -10.95 6.02
CA ASN A 361 -64.69 -9.88 5.43
C ASN A 361 -63.18 -10.17 5.58
N ARG A 362 -62.74 -10.72 6.72
CA ARG A 362 -61.33 -11.10 6.92
C ARG A 362 -60.92 -12.30 6.06
N GLU A 363 -61.81 -13.26 5.83
CA GLU A 363 -61.56 -14.37 4.90
C GLU A 363 -61.39 -13.86 3.45
N ASP A 364 -62.22 -12.90 3.04
CA ASP A 364 -62.12 -12.26 1.73
C ASP A 364 -60.82 -11.45 1.58
N GLU A 365 -60.40 -10.71 2.61
CA GLU A 365 -59.09 -10.02 2.66
C GLU A 365 -57.91 -11.00 2.57
N TYR A 366 -58.00 -12.13 3.27
CA TYR A 366 -56.98 -13.18 3.23
C TYR A 366 -56.88 -13.82 1.84
N LEU A 367 -58.01 -14.09 1.19
CA LEU A 367 -58.07 -14.61 -0.18
C LEU A 367 -57.49 -13.62 -1.20
N THR A 368 -57.79 -12.32 -1.06
CA THR A 368 -57.20 -11.29 -1.94
C THR A 368 -55.69 -11.19 -1.75
N PHE A 369 -55.19 -11.27 -0.52
CA PHE A 369 -53.75 -11.29 -0.25
C PHE A 369 -53.05 -12.54 -0.82
N LEU A 370 -53.67 -13.72 -0.71
CA LEU A 370 -53.15 -14.94 -1.33
C LEU A 370 -53.09 -14.85 -2.85
N ASN A 371 -54.10 -14.25 -3.49
CA ASN A 371 -54.10 -14.01 -4.94
C ASN A 371 -52.95 -13.08 -5.37
N GLN A 372 -52.70 -11.99 -4.64
CA GLN A 372 -51.57 -11.09 -4.91
C GLN A 372 -50.21 -11.80 -4.78
N LEU A 373 -50.05 -12.67 -3.79
CA LEU A 373 -48.84 -13.47 -3.63
C LEU A 373 -48.68 -14.51 -4.75
N SER A 374 -49.78 -15.12 -5.20
CA SER A 374 -49.77 -16.08 -6.30
C SER A 374 -49.31 -15.46 -7.60
N GLU A 375 -49.75 -14.22 -7.88
CA GLU A 375 -49.43 -13.47 -9.08
C GLU A 375 -47.96 -13.00 -9.05
N LYS A 376 -47.53 -12.49 -7.89
CA LYS A 376 -46.15 -12.01 -7.69
C LYS A 376 -45.10 -13.11 -7.83
N TYR A 377 -45.40 -14.32 -7.34
CA TYR A 377 -44.44 -15.44 -7.33
C TYR A 377 -44.74 -16.52 -8.38
N GLN A 378 -45.78 -16.34 -9.21
CA GLN A 378 -46.21 -17.25 -10.28
C GLN A 378 -46.47 -18.69 -9.80
N ILE A 379 -47.04 -18.84 -8.59
CA ILE A 379 -47.40 -20.15 -8.02
C ILE A 379 -48.92 -20.29 -8.02
N PRO A 380 -49.51 -21.31 -8.66
CA PRO A 380 -50.96 -21.50 -8.67
C PRO A 380 -51.51 -21.77 -7.26
N LEU A 381 -52.65 -21.15 -6.92
CA LEU A 381 -53.34 -21.40 -5.66
C LEU A 381 -53.79 -22.87 -5.57
N GLY A 382 -53.53 -23.48 -4.42
CA GLY A 382 -53.94 -24.84 -4.10
C GLY A 382 -53.57 -25.21 -2.66
N PRO A 383 -53.97 -26.39 -2.17
CA PRO A 383 -53.73 -26.82 -0.78
C PRO A 383 -52.24 -26.87 -0.40
N THR A 384 -51.34 -27.01 -1.39
CA THR A 384 -49.88 -27.03 -1.19
C THR A 384 -49.21 -25.67 -1.45
N PHE A 385 -49.96 -24.58 -1.61
CA PHE A 385 -49.42 -23.26 -1.97
C PHE A 385 -48.42 -22.75 -0.93
N ILE A 386 -48.78 -22.83 0.35
CA ILE A 386 -47.92 -22.38 1.46
C ILE A 386 -46.62 -23.19 1.51
N ASP A 387 -46.68 -24.50 1.28
CA ASP A 387 -45.51 -25.37 1.32
C ASP A 387 -44.56 -25.12 0.14
N LYS A 388 -45.12 -24.89 -1.05
CA LYS A 388 -44.33 -24.50 -2.24
C LYS A 388 -43.68 -23.12 -2.06
N LEU A 389 -44.40 -22.18 -1.46
CA LEU A 389 -43.89 -20.83 -1.20
C LEU A 389 -42.79 -20.83 -0.13
N LYS A 390 -42.91 -21.68 0.91
CA LYS A 390 -41.84 -21.94 1.87
C LYS A 390 -40.62 -22.57 1.22
N ALA A 391 -40.79 -23.61 0.41
CA ALA A 391 -39.68 -24.28 -0.27
C ALA A 391 -38.91 -23.32 -1.20
N GLN A 392 -39.61 -22.40 -1.87
CA GLN A 392 -38.98 -21.39 -2.72
C GLN A 392 -38.28 -20.28 -1.91
N ALA A 393 -38.82 -19.91 -0.75
CA ALA A 393 -38.16 -18.99 0.19
C ALA A 393 -36.88 -19.62 0.78
N ASP A 394 -36.92 -20.90 1.16
CA ASP A 394 -35.77 -21.63 1.67
C ASP A 394 -34.68 -21.80 0.59
N ALA A 395 -35.07 -22.08 -0.66
CA ALA A 395 -34.13 -22.18 -1.78
C ALA A 395 -33.47 -20.83 -2.13
N THR A 396 -34.20 -19.72 -2.01
CA THR A 396 -33.63 -18.38 -2.22
C THR A 396 -32.74 -17.95 -1.05
N MET A 397 -33.10 -18.28 0.19
CA MET A 397 -32.23 -18.07 1.36
C MET A 397 -30.95 -18.90 1.29
N ALA A 398 -31.02 -20.16 0.83
CA ALA A 398 -29.84 -21.01 0.64
C ALA A 398 -28.88 -20.43 -0.42
N LYS A 399 -29.41 -19.99 -1.58
CA LYS A 399 -28.61 -19.31 -2.61
C LYS A 399 -28.00 -18.00 -2.12
N ALA A 400 -28.74 -17.21 -1.33
CA ALA A 400 -28.22 -15.98 -0.74
C ALA A 400 -27.11 -16.25 0.28
N ALA A 401 -27.25 -17.28 1.11
CA ALA A 401 -26.24 -17.72 2.08
C ALA A 401 -24.96 -18.25 1.41
N GLU A 402 -25.10 -18.92 0.26
CA GLU A 402 -23.96 -19.41 -0.52
C GLU A 402 -23.20 -18.24 -1.19
N SER A 403 -23.91 -17.26 -1.74
CA SER A 403 -23.31 -16.03 -2.29
C SER A 403 -22.58 -15.21 -1.22
N THR A 404 -23.15 -15.08 -0.02
CA THR A 404 -22.50 -14.35 1.09
C THR A 404 -21.27 -15.07 1.62
N LYS A 405 -21.26 -16.42 1.65
CA LYS A 405 -20.05 -17.18 1.99
C LYS A 405 -18.93 -16.95 0.97
N LEU A 406 -19.26 -16.97 -0.33
CA LEU A 406 -18.29 -16.75 -1.40
C LEU A 406 -17.71 -15.32 -1.39
N GLU A 407 -18.55 -14.33 -1.07
CA GLU A 407 -18.11 -12.94 -0.88
C GLU A 407 -17.26 -12.75 0.40
N SER A 408 -17.60 -13.44 1.50
CA SER A 408 -16.79 -13.39 2.73
C SER A 408 -15.40 -14.01 2.52
N ALA A 409 -15.31 -15.14 1.81
CA ALA A 409 -14.03 -15.77 1.51
C ALA A 409 -13.14 -14.89 0.61
N ARG A 410 -13.75 -14.18 -0.35
CA ARG A 410 -13.03 -13.17 -1.15
C ARG A 410 -12.57 -11.98 -0.32
N ALA A 411 -13.37 -11.54 0.66
CA ALA A 411 -13.00 -10.44 1.54
C ALA A 411 -11.81 -10.81 2.45
N ASP A 412 -11.79 -12.04 2.98
CA ASP A 412 -10.68 -12.55 3.78
C ASP A 412 -9.39 -12.65 2.94
N GLU A 413 -9.47 -13.18 1.73
CA GLU A 413 -8.33 -13.28 0.80
C GLU A 413 -7.79 -11.89 0.38
N LEU A 414 -8.67 -10.89 0.25
CA LEU A 414 -8.27 -9.51 -0.03
C LEU A 414 -7.61 -8.85 1.20
N SER A 415 -8.09 -9.17 2.41
CA SER A 415 -7.52 -8.70 3.67
C SER A 415 -6.10 -9.23 3.88
N ASP A 416 -5.86 -10.52 3.62
CA ASP A 416 -4.53 -11.13 3.70
C ASP A 416 -3.55 -10.51 2.69
N ASN A 417 -4.01 -10.23 1.47
CA ASN A 417 -3.22 -9.53 0.47
C ASN A 417 -2.86 -8.09 0.90
N ILE A 418 -3.80 -7.35 1.50
CA ILE A 418 -3.55 -6.01 2.03
C ILE A 418 -2.50 -6.05 3.14
N GLU A 419 -2.58 -7.02 4.05
CA GLU A 419 -1.61 -7.16 5.14
C GLU A 419 -0.20 -7.51 4.60
N SER A 420 -0.12 -8.38 3.60
CA SER A 420 1.15 -8.68 2.93
C SER A 420 1.80 -7.45 2.27
N LEU A 421 0.99 -6.60 1.62
CA LEU A 421 1.44 -5.35 1.01
C LEU A 421 1.84 -4.31 2.05
N ARG A 422 1.17 -4.27 3.22
CA ARG A 422 1.57 -3.42 4.34
C ARG A 422 2.93 -3.80 4.90
N ILE A 423 3.20 -5.10 5.06
CA ILE A 423 4.51 -5.61 5.50
C ILE A 423 5.60 -5.19 4.51
N GLN A 424 5.38 -5.40 3.21
CA GLN A 424 6.34 -4.98 2.17
C GLN A 424 6.57 -3.45 2.17
N LEU A 425 5.50 -2.66 2.37
CA LEU A 425 5.61 -1.19 2.45
C LEU A 425 6.43 -0.78 3.69
N ALA A 426 6.25 -1.45 4.83
CA ALA A 426 7.04 -1.21 6.03
C ALA A 426 8.53 -1.57 5.82
N GLU A 427 8.82 -2.68 5.15
CA GLU A 427 10.20 -3.07 4.77
C GLU A 427 10.85 -2.03 3.86
N TYR A 428 10.17 -1.62 2.78
CA TYR A 428 10.69 -0.60 1.87
C TYR A 428 10.88 0.76 2.56
N LYS A 429 10.00 1.12 3.51
CA LYS A 429 10.13 2.36 4.28
C LYS A 429 11.33 2.32 5.21
N SER A 430 11.57 1.19 5.89
CA SER A 430 12.75 0.93 6.71
C SER A 430 14.03 1.01 5.88
N GLU A 431 14.06 0.35 4.72
CA GLU A 431 15.22 0.36 3.82
C GLU A 431 15.50 1.76 3.25
N SER A 432 14.46 2.52 2.91
CA SER A 432 14.57 3.91 2.48
C SER A 432 15.16 4.81 3.59
N GLN A 433 14.73 4.61 4.84
CA GLN A 433 15.23 5.37 5.98
C GLN A 433 16.70 5.04 6.28
N SER A 434 17.10 3.77 6.18
CA SER A 434 18.50 3.34 6.29
C SER A 434 19.36 3.99 5.20
N LYS A 435 18.92 3.96 3.94
CA LYS A 435 19.64 4.59 2.82
C LYS A 435 19.73 6.12 2.97
N ARG A 436 18.71 6.78 3.53
CA ARG A 436 18.78 8.22 3.85
C ARG A 436 19.82 8.51 4.93
N GLN A 437 19.89 7.70 5.98
CA GLN A 437 20.92 7.86 7.03
C GLN A 437 22.33 7.65 6.47
N GLU A 438 22.52 6.67 5.59
CA GLU A 438 23.80 6.48 4.87
C GLU A 438 24.14 7.68 3.99
N PHE A 439 23.15 8.23 3.27
CA PHE A 439 23.34 9.45 2.47
C PHE A 439 23.79 10.64 3.33
N TYR A 440 23.18 10.87 4.50
CA TYR A 440 23.61 11.94 5.41
C TYR A 440 25.05 11.74 5.89
N LYS A 441 25.44 10.51 6.25
CA LYS A 441 26.83 10.19 6.65
C LYS A 441 27.82 10.45 5.50
N LEU A 442 27.47 10.03 4.29
CA LEU A 442 28.29 10.28 3.09
C LEU A 442 28.40 11.78 2.77
N SER A 443 27.29 12.52 2.86
CA SER A 443 27.28 13.97 2.62
C SER A 443 28.10 14.73 3.65
N GLN A 444 28.06 14.32 4.92
CA GLN A 444 28.92 14.87 5.97
C GLN A 444 30.40 14.55 5.73
N ALA A 445 30.72 13.33 5.29
CA ALA A 445 32.09 12.94 4.92
C ALA A 445 32.62 13.73 3.72
N ILE A 446 31.77 14.02 2.72
CA ILE A 446 32.10 14.88 1.58
C ILE A 446 32.40 16.30 2.07
N CYS A 447 31.57 16.87 2.95
CA CYS A 447 31.80 18.21 3.48
C CYS A 447 33.12 18.32 4.27
N ILE A 448 33.49 17.28 5.03
CA ILE A 448 34.78 17.19 5.71
C ILE A 448 35.92 17.13 4.68
N ALA A 449 35.80 16.27 3.66
CA ALA A 449 36.80 16.14 2.60
C ALA A 449 36.97 17.42 1.76
N GLU A 450 35.89 18.15 1.49
CA GLU A 450 35.94 19.46 0.81
C GLU A 450 36.65 20.52 1.68
N ARG A 451 36.43 20.49 3.00
CA ARG A 451 37.13 21.37 3.94
C ARG A 451 38.62 21.06 4.01
N ASP A 452 38.97 19.77 4.06
CA ASP A 452 40.35 19.30 4.06
C ASP A 452 41.04 19.62 2.73
N PHE A 453 40.32 19.49 1.60
CA PHE A 453 40.80 19.89 0.28
C PHE A 453 41.07 21.39 0.21
N LYS A 454 40.16 22.23 0.72
CA LYS A 454 40.35 23.69 0.76
C LYS A 454 41.53 24.11 1.65
N ASN A 455 41.75 23.40 2.75
CA ASN A 455 42.92 23.59 3.60
C ASN A 455 44.23 23.17 2.89
N ALA A 456 44.21 22.06 2.15
CA ALA A 456 45.34 21.60 1.35
C ALA A 456 45.64 22.53 0.16
N GLU A 457 44.62 23.10 -0.47
CA GLU A 457 44.76 24.10 -1.54
C GLU A 457 45.41 25.38 -1.01
N ASN A 458 45.02 25.85 0.18
CA ASN A 458 45.67 26.98 0.84
C ASN A 458 47.15 26.69 1.18
N ALA A 459 47.46 25.47 1.64
CA ALA A 459 48.84 25.04 1.87
C ALA A 459 49.65 24.94 0.56
N SER A 460 49.05 24.44 -0.51
CA SER A 460 49.66 24.38 -1.85
C SER A 460 49.95 25.79 -2.39
N ASN A 461 49.03 26.74 -2.19
CA ASN A 461 49.24 28.13 -2.59
C ASN A 461 50.36 28.82 -1.79
N ALA A 462 50.56 28.43 -0.51
CA ALA A 462 51.70 28.89 0.29
C ALA A 462 53.03 28.29 -0.21
N VAL A 463 53.05 27.02 -0.62
CA VAL A 463 54.22 26.36 -1.22
C VAL A 463 54.58 26.97 -2.58
N VAL A 464 53.58 27.34 -3.40
CA VAL A 464 53.82 28.02 -4.68
C VAL A 464 54.39 29.44 -4.48
N LYS A 465 53.95 30.17 -3.45
CA LYS A 465 54.56 31.47 -3.10
C LYS A 465 56.01 31.31 -2.64
N LEU A 466 56.28 30.33 -1.78
CA LEU A 466 57.63 30.04 -1.30
C LEU A 466 58.56 29.57 -2.43
N SER A 467 58.07 28.78 -3.40
CA SER A 467 58.88 28.37 -4.55
C SER A 467 59.14 29.51 -5.53
N GLN A 468 58.19 30.42 -5.73
CA GLN A 468 58.41 31.66 -6.49
C GLN A 468 59.42 32.58 -5.80
N GLU A 469 59.39 32.66 -4.47
CA GLU A 469 60.41 33.39 -3.69
C GLU A 469 61.78 32.72 -3.83
N ILE A 470 61.88 31.40 -3.73
CA ILE A 470 63.14 30.67 -3.95
C ILE A 470 63.71 30.94 -5.35
N VAL A 471 62.90 30.87 -6.41
CA VAL A 471 63.34 31.20 -7.78
C VAL A 471 63.80 32.65 -7.90
N LYS A 472 63.14 33.58 -7.18
CA LYS A 472 63.53 35.00 -7.12
C LYS A 472 64.87 35.20 -6.41
N TRP A 473 65.12 34.47 -5.32
CA TRP A 473 66.40 34.46 -4.63
C TRP A 473 67.51 33.79 -5.46
N GLU A 474 67.19 32.71 -6.19
CA GLU A 474 68.13 32.03 -7.09
C GLU A 474 68.51 32.90 -8.30
N THR A 475 67.56 33.67 -8.86
CA THR A 475 67.86 34.65 -9.92
C THR A 475 68.66 35.85 -9.40
N GLN A 476 68.43 36.28 -8.16
CA GLN A 476 69.30 37.27 -7.49
C GLN A 476 70.70 36.70 -7.23
N LEU A 477 70.82 35.43 -6.87
CA LEU A 477 72.10 34.72 -6.68
C LEU A 477 72.86 34.57 -8.01
N GLN A 478 72.17 34.30 -9.12
CA GLN A 478 72.77 34.28 -10.47
C GLN A 478 73.20 35.67 -10.95
N SER A 479 72.49 36.73 -10.55
CA SER A 479 72.91 38.11 -10.83
C SER A 479 74.11 38.59 -10.01
N LEU A 480 74.51 37.83 -8.99
CA LEU A 480 75.70 38.06 -8.15
C LEU A 480 76.92 37.22 -8.60
N GLY A 481 76.85 36.57 -9.77
CA GLY A 481 77.92 35.74 -10.34
C GLY A 481 78.92 36.50 -11.21
N ASP A 482 79.53 37.59 -10.72
CA ASP A 482 80.68 38.24 -11.36
C ASP A 482 81.94 38.06 -10.48
N PHE A 483 82.84 37.17 -10.94
CA PHE A 483 84.10 36.74 -10.33
C PHE A 483 85.18 37.84 -10.33
N LYS A 484 84.94 38.94 -9.60
CA LYS A 484 85.99 39.91 -9.23
C LYS A 484 85.97 40.30 -7.76
N LEU A 485 84.83 40.17 -7.08
CA LEU A 485 84.73 40.50 -5.66
C LEU A 485 85.29 39.40 -4.74
N LEU A 486 85.37 38.15 -5.22
CA LEU A 486 85.83 37.02 -4.41
C LEU A 486 87.36 36.94 -4.27
N ASP A 487 88.12 37.44 -5.25
CA ASP A 487 89.58 37.52 -5.18
C ASP A 487 90.00 38.65 -4.21
N ASP A 488 89.33 39.81 -4.27
CA ASP A 488 89.56 40.92 -3.31
C ASP A 488 89.19 40.51 -1.87
N ILE A 489 88.13 39.70 -1.69
CA ILE A 489 87.77 39.18 -0.37
C ILE A 489 88.78 38.12 0.09
N TRP A 490 89.31 37.28 -0.79
CA TRP A 490 90.29 36.25 -0.43
C TRP A 490 91.64 36.86 -0.04
N ASP A 491 92.12 37.88 -0.77
CA ASP A 491 93.35 38.61 -0.45
C ASP A 491 93.21 39.39 0.87
N ASN A 492 92.07 40.04 1.11
CA ASN A 492 91.79 40.68 2.40
C ASN A 492 91.69 39.67 3.56
N LEU A 493 91.18 38.46 3.31
CA LEU A 493 91.10 37.40 4.31
C LEU A 493 92.50 36.86 4.64
N GLN A 494 93.39 36.77 3.64
CA GLN A 494 94.79 36.38 3.82
C GLN A 494 95.60 37.44 4.60
N GLU A 495 95.39 38.74 4.30
CA GLU A 495 95.97 39.84 5.08
C GLU A 495 95.47 39.84 6.53
N MET A 496 94.16 39.65 6.75
CA MET A 496 93.60 39.53 8.11
C MET A 496 94.16 38.31 8.86
N GLN A 497 94.35 37.17 8.18
CA GLN A 497 94.95 35.98 8.79
C GLN A 497 96.42 36.20 9.18
N SER A 498 97.18 36.93 8.36
CA SER A 498 98.56 37.29 8.68
C SER A 498 98.63 38.25 9.88
N ALA A 499 97.73 39.24 9.93
CA ALA A 499 97.65 40.19 11.04
C ALA A 499 97.21 39.52 12.36
N LEU A 500 96.29 38.55 12.28
CA LEU A 500 95.84 37.76 13.43
C LEU A 500 96.96 36.85 13.97
N ASN A 501 97.81 36.29 13.09
CA ASN A 501 98.96 35.49 13.51
C ASN A 501 100.06 36.33 14.16
N VAL A 502 100.29 37.57 13.70
CA VAL A 502 101.21 38.52 14.36
C VAL A 502 100.69 38.90 15.74
N LEU A 503 99.40 39.27 15.85
CA LEU A 503 98.76 39.56 17.15
C LEU A 503 98.79 38.36 18.10
N ARG A 504 98.70 37.13 17.58
CA ARG A 504 98.78 35.90 18.37
C ARG A 504 100.21 35.61 18.84
N LEU A 505 101.22 35.99 18.07
CA LEU A 505 102.63 35.94 18.49
C LEU A 505 102.90 37.00 19.58
N ASP A 506 102.45 38.23 19.38
CA ASP A 506 102.59 39.33 20.35
C ASP A 506 101.87 39.00 21.68
N LEU A 507 100.70 38.36 21.62
CA LEU A 507 99.97 37.83 22.78
C LEU A 507 100.68 36.64 23.46
N MET A 508 101.43 35.84 22.71
CA MET A 508 102.26 34.77 23.26
C MET A 508 103.50 35.32 23.98
N GLU A 509 104.12 36.38 23.45
CA GLU A 509 105.22 37.09 24.13
C GLU A 509 104.73 37.77 25.43
N LEU A 510 103.52 38.33 25.44
CA LEU A 510 102.85 38.85 26.65
C LEU A 510 102.58 37.76 27.72
N GLY A 511 102.48 36.49 27.32
CA GLY A 511 102.25 35.36 28.23
C GLY A 511 103.52 34.79 28.88
N ALA A 512 104.71 35.22 28.45
CA ALA A 512 105.99 34.62 28.88
C ALA A 512 106.92 35.59 29.66
N GLY A 513 106.55 36.85 29.86
CA GLY A 513 107.39 37.88 30.49
C GLY A 513 106.83 38.44 31.81
N THR A 514 107.70 38.53 32.83
CA THR A 514 107.44 38.94 34.21
C THR A 514 107.55 40.45 34.43
N SER A 515 106.42 41.15 34.62
CA SER A 515 106.23 42.38 35.43
C SER A 515 104.88 43.04 35.06
N ILE A 516 104.13 43.54 36.04
CA ILE A 516 102.80 44.14 35.82
C ILE A 516 102.89 45.52 35.11
N ASP A 517 104.00 46.23 35.26
CA ASP A 517 104.19 47.53 34.62
C ASP A 517 104.59 47.41 33.15
N ASP A 518 105.41 46.42 32.79
CA ASP A 518 105.75 46.12 31.38
C ASP A 518 104.53 45.62 30.58
N ALA A 519 103.65 44.85 31.23
CA ALA A 519 102.39 44.40 30.64
C ALA A 519 101.42 45.56 30.34
N ARG A 520 101.47 46.65 31.13
CA ARG A 520 100.62 47.82 30.92
C ARG A 520 101.08 48.68 29.75
N GLU A 521 102.39 48.97 29.64
CA GLU A 521 102.95 49.72 28.50
C GLU A 521 102.81 48.95 27.17
N MET A 522 103.07 47.63 27.17
CA MET A 522 102.85 46.82 25.97
C MET A 522 101.37 46.69 25.60
N SER A 523 100.47 46.57 26.58
CA SER A 523 99.02 46.52 26.31
C SER A 523 98.49 47.84 25.74
N THR A 524 99.07 48.98 26.09
CA THR A 524 98.70 50.27 25.49
C THR A 524 99.22 50.40 24.07
N ALA A 525 100.46 49.96 23.79
CA ALA A 525 101.02 49.95 22.43
C ALA A 525 100.26 49.00 21.46
N VAL A 526 99.77 47.86 21.96
CA VAL A 526 98.95 46.92 21.16
C VAL A 526 97.57 47.51 20.88
N LEU A 527 96.94 48.19 21.85
CA LEU A 527 95.64 48.86 21.66
C LEU A 527 95.72 50.03 20.67
N GLU A 528 96.80 50.82 20.68
CA GLU A 528 97.00 51.89 19.70
C GLU A 528 97.22 51.35 18.28
N ARG A 529 97.97 50.24 18.11
CA ARG A 529 98.11 49.58 16.80
C ARG A 529 96.82 48.91 16.31
N MET A 530 96.01 48.37 17.21
CA MET A 530 94.69 47.83 16.88
C MET A 530 93.74 48.93 16.39
N ASN A 531 93.69 50.07 17.07
CA ASN A 531 92.87 51.20 16.65
C ASN A 531 93.32 51.78 15.29
N GLY A 532 94.63 51.93 15.06
CA GLY A 532 95.14 52.42 13.78
C GLY A 532 94.90 51.48 12.57
N LYS A 533 94.70 50.18 12.80
CA LYS A 533 94.32 49.23 11.74
C LYS A 533 92.80 49.13 11.55
N LEU A 534 92.01 49.29 12.61
CA LEU A 534 90.54 49.34 12.54
C LEU A 534 90.04 50.60 11.79
N GLU A 535 90.76 51.73 11.89
CA GLU A 535 90.45 52.94 11.10
C GLU A 535 90.79 52.83 9.60
N ASN A 536 91.63 51.87 9.19
CA ASN A 536 91.97 51.63 7.78
C ASN A 536 91.12 50.53 7.11
N CYS A 537 90.26 49.83 7.86
CA CYS A 537 89.38 48.77 7.34
C CYS A 537 87.87 49.11 7.39
N LEU A 538 87.50 50.28 7.93
CA LEU A 538 86.18 50.91 7.79
C LEU A 538 86.22 51.93 6.64
#